data_AF-A0A561DGF0-F1
#
_entry.id   AF-A0A561DGF0-F1
#
_cell.length_a   1.000
_cell.length_b   1.000
_cell.length_c   1.000
_cell.angle_alpha   90.00
_cell.angle_beta   90.00
_cell.angle_gamma   90.00
#
_symmetry.space_group_name_H-M   'P 1'
#
loop_
_entity.id
_entity.type
_entity.pdbx_description
1 polymer ?
#
loop_
_entity_poly.entity_id
_entity_poly.type
_entity_poly.pdbx_seq_one_letter_code
_entity_poly.pdbx_strand_id
1 'polypeptide(L)'
;MGYDVRNGNSMITIDCSRISALLAALDYSGDDDLEPANNLIECMLLNDWGCVEQSADFLIFTHDPEEPMNWENFVQLVPFVREDSYFEQRPGDYVQDLQGNSRPGVMRASVEGGVLHCRLYALVKGDDGHSIRQLIEEIDPQLI
;
A
#
# COMPACT_ATOMS: atom_id res chain seq x y z
N MET A 1 21.64 -3.60 15.92
CA MET A 1 21.10 -4.69 15.08
C MET A 1 19.80 -4.15 14.54
N GLY A 2 19.71 -3.98 13.21
CA GLY A 2 18.57 -3.33 12.57
C GLY A 2 17.30 -4.11 12.84
N TYR A 3 16.23 -3.39 13.18
CA TYR A 3 14.93 -3.99 13.39
C TYR A 3 14.33 -4.27 12.01
N ASP A 4 14.14 -5.54 11.66
CA ASP A 4 13.54 -5.95 10.38
C ASP A 4 12.12 -5.42 10.33
N VAL A 5 11.90 -4.42 9.48
CA VAL A 5 10.58 -3.96 9.07
C VAL A 5 9.86 -5.16 8.46
N ARG A 6 8.78 -5.62 9.09
CA ARG A 6 7.92 -6.65 8.52
C ARG A 6 6.74 -6.01 7.84
N ASN A 7 6.55 -6.29 6.57
CA ASN A 7 5.36 -5.88 5.86
C ASN A 7 4.17 -6.72 6.32
N GLY A 8 3.03 -6.06 6.52
CA GLY A 8 1.74 -6.71 6.73
C GLY A 8 1.08 -7.01 5.38
N ASN A 9 -0.15 -7.50 5.42
CA ASN A 9 -0.92 -7.71 4.19
C ASN A 9 -1.18 -6.35 3.54
N SER A 10 -0.61 -6.11 2.36
CA SER A 10 -0.87 -4.91 1.56
C SER A 10 -1.55 -5.33 0.26
N MET A 11 -2.61 -4.61 -0.10
CA MET A 11 -3.38 -4.88 -1.30
C MET A 11 -3.76 -3.56 -1.96
N ILE A 12 -3.39 -3.42 -3.23
CA ILE A 12 -3.77 -2.26 -4.03
C ILE A 12 -4.59 -2.67 -5.22
N THR A 13 -5.50 -1.78 -5.59
CA THR A 13 -6.25 -1.88 -6.83
C THR A 13 -5.97 -0.64 -7.66
N ILE A 14 -5.56 -0.85 -8.91
CA ILE A 14 -5.28 0.21 -9.87
C ILE A 14 -6.36 0.19 -10.95
N ASP A 15 -6.95 1.36 -11.23
CA ASP A 15 -7.94 1.52 -12.29
C ASP A 15 -7.25 1.59 -13.67
N CYS A 16 -7.60 0.65 -14.57
CA CYS A 16 -7.06 0.65 -15.93
C CYS A 16 -7.41 1.94 -16.70
N SER A 17 -8.58 2.52 -16.42
CA SER A 17 -9.03 3.78 -17.03
C SER A 17 -8.11 4.97 -16.73
N ARG A 18 -7.52 5.04 -15.52
CA ARG A 18 -6.60 6.11 -15.14
C ARG A 18 -5.26 5.98 -15.86
N ILE A 19 -4.80 4.74 -16.06
CA ILE A 19 -3.59 4.45 -16.84
C ILE A 19 -3.81 4.85 -18.31
N SER A 20 -4.92 4.43 -18.91
CA SER A 20 -5.24 4.77 -20.30
C SER A 20 -5.32 6.29 -20.51
N ALA A 21 -5.93 7.02 -19.57
CA ALA A 21 -6.00 8.47 -19.62
C ALA A 21 -4.62 9.14 -19.56
N LEU A 22 -3.71 8.64 -18.71
CA LEU A 22 -2.34 9.13 -18.63
C LEU A 22 -1.58 8.89 -19.93
N LEU A 23 -1.64 7.68 -20.47
CA LEU A 23 -0.91 7.32 -21.70
C LEU A 23 -1.39 8.14 -22.89
N ALA A 24 -2.71 8.37 -22.99
CA ALA A 24 -3.28 9.27 -23.99
C ALA A 24 -2.79 10.73 -23.81
N ALA A 25 -2.70 11.23 -22.57
CA ALA A 25 -2.20 12.57 -22.30
C ALA A 25 -0.71 12.74 -22.60
N LEU A 26 0.07 11.66 -22.51
CA LEU A 26 1.50 11.62 -22.86
C LEU A 26 1.76 11.40 -24.35
N ASP A 27 0.72 11.26 -25.18
CA ASP A 27 0.82 10.89 -26.60
C ASP A 27 1.64 9.60 -26.81
N TYR A 28 1.52 8.66 -25.87
CA TYR A 28 2.24 7.41 -25.90
C TYR A 28 1.57 6.44 -26.88
N SER A 29 2.15 6.31 -28.08
CA SER A 29 1.92 5.16 -28.97
C SER A 29 2.88 4.05 -28.53
N GLY A 30 2.37 3.00 -27.91
CA GLY A 30 3.20 1.93 -27.33
C GLY A 30 4.20 1.30 -28.30
N ASP A 31 5.24 0.66 -27.74
CA ASP A 31 6.00 -0.33 -28.50
C ASP A 31 5.06 -1.51 -28.78
N ASP A 32 5.04 -1.99 -30.03
CA ASP A 32 4.11 -3.02 -30.54
C ASP A 32 4.16 -4.36 -29.77
N ASP A 33 5.15 -4.54 -28.88
CA ASP A 33 5.46 -5.81 -28.23
C ASP A 33 4.78 -6.03 -26.87
N LEU A 34 4.26 -5.01 -26.19
CA LEU A 34 3.66 -5.15 -24.84
C LEU A 34 2.48 -4.22 -24.58
N GLU A 35 1.32 -4.81 -24.26
CA GLU A 35 0.15 -4.05 -23.82
C GLU A 35 0.45 -3.30 -22.50
N PRO A 36 -0.05 -2.06 -22.31
CA PRO A 36 0.26 -1.25 -21.14
C PRO A 36 -0.03 -1.90 -19.79
N ALA A 37 -1.07 -2.73 -19.70
CA ALA A 37 -1.40 -3.47 -18.49
C ALA A 37 -0.31 -4.48 -18.13
N ASN A 38 0.25 -5.18 -19.13
CA ASN A 38 1.33 -6.15 -18.92
C ASN A 38 2.64 -5.45 -18.54
N ASN A 39 2.94 -4.32 -19.17
CA ASN A 39 4.10 -3.50 -18.79
C ASN A 39 3.99 -3.02 -17.32
N LEU A 40 2.80 -2.55 -16.90
CA LEU A 40 2.58 -2.20 -15.50
C LEU A 40 2.77 -3.42 -14.58
N ILE A 41 2.24 -4.59 -14.92
CA ILE A 41 2.41 -5.81 -14.13
C ILE A 41 3.90 -6.15 -13.97
N GLU A 42 4.69 -6.08 -15.04
CA GLU A 42 6.13 -6.31 -15.00
C GLU A 42 6.85 -5.28 -14.11
N CYS A 43 6.49 -3.99 -14.24
CA CYS A 43 7.05 -2.93 -13.41
C CYS A 43 6.70 -3.11 -11.93
N MET A 44 5.47 -3.49 -11.60
CA MET A 44 5.03 -3.77 -10.24
C MET A 44 5.76 -4.99 -9.66
N LEU A 45 5.98 -6.04 -10.46
CA LEU A 45 6.72 -7.23 -10.05
C LEU A 45 8.18 -6.92 -9.69
N LEU A 46 8.82 -5.98 -10.40
CA LEU A 46 10.17 -5.50 -10.06
C LEU A 46 10.23 -4.70 -8.74
N ASN A 47 9.08 -4.36 -8.17
CA ASN A 47 8.93 -3.66 -6.89
C ASN A 47 8.22 -4.53 -5.84
N ASP A 48 8.32 -5.86 -5.96
CA ASP A 48 7.78 -6.82 -5.00
C ASP A 48 6.25 -6.83 -4.87
N TRP A 49 5.56 -6.35 -5.91
CA TRP A 49 4.10 -6.42 -6.02
C TRP A 49 3.66 -7.48 -7.03
N GLY A 50 3.08 -8.57 -6.54
CA GLY A 50 2.49 -9.61 -7.37
C GLY A 50 1.07 -9.26 -7.81
N CYS A 51 0.77 -9.36 -9.10
CA CYS A 51 -0.59 -9.25 -9.60
C CYS A 51 -1.39 -10.51 -9.25
N VAL A 52 -2.48 -10.34 -8.50
CA VAL A 52 -3.34 -11.46 -8.05
C VAL A 52 -4.66 -11.52 -8.80
N GLU A 53 -5.09 -10.40 -9.41
CA GLU A 53 -6.29 -10.35 -10.24
C GLU A 53 -6.13 -9.34 -11.37
N GLN A 54 -6.55 -9.74 -12.57
CA GLN A 54 -6.54 -8.90 -13.77
C GLN A 54 -7.94 -8.89 -14.39
N SER A 55 -8.46 -7.70 -14.62
CA SER A 55 -9.66 -7.47 -15.44
C SER A 55 -9.43 -6.35 -16.45
N ALA A 56 -10.40 -6.13 -17.33
CA ALA A 56 -10.37 -5.00 -18.26
C ALA A 56 -10.45 -3.64 -17.53
N ASP A 57 -11.07 -3.60 -16.35
CA ASP A 57 -11.35 -2.38 -15.62
C ASP A 57 -10.31 -2.07 -14.54
N PHE A 58 -9.68 -3.10 -13.98
CA PHE A 58 -8.76 -2.96 -12.85
C PHE A 58 -7.70 -4.07 -12.78
N LEU A 59 -6.63 -3.78 -12.03
CA LEU A 59 -5.59 -4.73 -11.64
C LEU A 59 -5.47 -4.73 -10.11
N ILE A 60 -5.41 -5.91 -9.48
CA ILE A 60 -5.17 -6.07 -8.03
C ILE A 60 -3.77 -6.63 -7.80
N PHE A 61 -3.03 -5.98 -6.90
CA PHE A 61 -1.68 -6.40 -6.51
C PHE A 61 -1.59 -6.61 -5.00
N THR A 62 -0.74 -7.57 -4.61
CA THR A 62 -0.33 -7.79 -3.22
C THR A 62 1.17 -7.63 -3.09
N HIS A 63 1.63 -6.95 -2.05
CA HIS A 63 3.05 -6.82 -1.75
C HIS A 63 3.57 -8.10 -1.09
N ASP A 64 4.79 -8.52 -1.42
CA ASP A 64 5.49 -9.60 -0.71
C ASP A 64 5.69 -9.23 0.77
N PRO A 65 5.14 -9.98 1.74
CA PRO A 65 5.29 -9.64 3.16
C PRO A 65 6.73 -9.78 3.69
N GLU A 66 7.61 -10.49 2.96
CA GLU A 66 9.01 -10.71 3.35
C GLU A 66 9.95 -9.60 2.88
N GLU A 67 9.59 -8.88 1.82
CA GLU A 67 10.39 -7.78 1.27
C GLU A 67 9.95 -6.42 1.84
N PRO A 68 10.85 -5.44 2.03
CA PRO A 68 10.49 -4.11 2.51
C PRO A 68 9.82 -3.27 1.42
N MET A 69 8.81 -2.48 1.80
CA MET A 69 8.09 -1.63 0.84
C MET A 69 8.89 -0.38 0.47
N ASN A 70 9.04 -0.12 -0.83
CA ASN A 70 9.58 1.13 -1.34
C ASN A 70 8.47 2.20 -1.42
N TRP A 71 8.34 2.98 -0.36
CA TRP A 71 7.31 4.00 -0.25
C TRP A 71 7.50 5.19 -1.19
N GLU A 72 8.75 5.58 -1.49
CA GLU A 72 9.04 6.65 -2.46
C GLU A 72 8.49 6.29 -3.86
N ASN A 73 8.63 5.04 -4.28
CA ASN A 73 8.06 4.54 -5.52
C ASN A 73 6.53 4.46 -5.42
N PHE A 74 6.02 4.01 -4.27
CA PHE A 74 4.59 3.84 -4.10
C PHE A 74 3.81 5.17 -4.10
N VAL A 75 4.36 6.24 -3.51
CA VAL A 75 3.73 7.58 -3.52
C VAL A 75 3.45 8.06 -4.95
N GLN A 76 4.28 7.66 -5.92
CA GLN A 76 4.07 8.00 -7.34
C GLN A 76 2.88 7.25 -7.96
N LEU A 77 2.49 6.11 -7.39
CA LEU A 77 1.36 5.30 -7.83
C LEU A 77 0.02 5.74 -7.24
N VAL A 78 0.04 6.45 -6.11
CA VAL A 78 -1.17 6.92 -5.39
C VAL A 78 -2.25 7.54 -6.30
N PRO A 79 -1.92 8.37 -7.33
CA PRO A 79 -2.94 8.92 -8.22
C PRO A 79 -3.75 7.88 -9.01
N PHE A 80 -3.21 6.67 -9.20
CA PHE A 80 -3.82 5.58 -9.96
C PHE A 80 -4.51 4.54 -9.07
N VAL A 81 -4.26 4.60 -7.76
CA VAL A 81 -4.73 3.64 -6.78
C VAL A 81 -6.15 4.01 -6.30
N ARG A 82 -7.03 3.02 -6.19
CA ARG A 82 -8.39 3.19 -5.67
C ARG A 82 -8.41 3.35 -4.16
N GLU A 83 -9.44 4.02 -3.65
CA GLU A 83 -9.61 4.32 -2.22
C GLU A 83 -9.83 3.08 -1.34
N ASP A 84 -10.29 1.96 -1.91
CA ASP A 84 -10.41 0.68 -1.21
C ASP A 84 -9.08 -0.07 -1.04
N SER A 85 -7.99 0.47 -1.58
CA SER A 85 -6.63 -0.04 -1.41
C SER A 85 -6.07 0.27 -0.03
N TYR A 86 -5.25 -0.63 0.48
CA TYR A 86 -4.58 -0.42 1.76
C TYR A 86 -3.20 -1.06 1.83
N PHE A 87 -2.38 -0.49 2.70
CA PHE A 87 -1.00 -0.89 2.94
C PHE A 87 -0.87 -1.18 4.41
N GLU A 88 -0.12 -2.20 4.77
CA GLU A 88 0.18 -2.50 6.15
C GLU A 88 1.68 -2.70 6.31
N GLN A 89 2.29 -1.97 7.25
CA GLN A 89 3.68 -2.13 7.62
C GLN A 89 3.80 -2.11 9.14
N ARG A 90 4.83 -2.77 9.68
CA ARG A 90 5.17 -2.68 11.11
C ARG A 90 6.42 -1.79 11.26
N PRO A 91 6.27 -0.46 11.40
CA PRO A 91 7.40 0.46 11.52
C PRO A 91 8.09 0.38 12.90
N GLY A 92 7.57 -0.40 13.82
CA GLY A 92 8.15 -0.70 15.11
C GLY A 92 7.32 -1.74 15.85
N ASP A 93 7.98 -2.66 16.56
CA ASP A 93 7.28 -3.75 17.23
C ASP A 93 6.30 -3.26 18.30
N TYR A 94 6.44 -2.02 18.82
CA TYR A 94 5.61 -1.50 19.89
C TYR A 94 5.33 0.02 19.82
N VAL A 95 4.12 0.43 20.22
CA VAL A 95 3.61 1.81 20.36
C VAL A 95 2.89 1.96 21.70
N GLN A 96 2.69 3.19 22.19
CA GLN A 96 1.91 3.43 23.41
C GLN A 96 0.40 3.47 23.08
N ASP A 97 -0.42 2.71 23.81
CA ASP A 97 -1.87 2.85 23.74
C ASP A 97 -2.36 4.12 24.45
N LEU A 98 -3.67 4.45 24.36
CA LEU A 98 -4.23 5.65 25.02
C LEU A 98 -4.10 5.63 26.56
N GLN A 99 -3.71 4.50 27.15
CA GLN A 99 -3.49 4.34 28.59
C GLN A 99 -1.99 4.39 28.93
N GLY A 100 -1.11 4.59 27.93
CA GLY A 100 0.34 4.65 28.08
C GLY A 100 1.02 3.27 28.12
N ASN A 101 0.31 2.17 27.86
CA ASN A 101 0.94 0.85 27.82
C ASN A 101 1.63 0.61 26.49
N SER A 102 2.80 -0.03 26.52
CA SER A 102 3.49 -0.50 25.30
C SER A 102 2.76 -1.71 24.70
N ARG A 103 2.34 -1.59 23.43
CA ARG A 103 1.54 -2.57 22.69
C ARG A 103 2.10 -2.78 21.28
N PRO A 104 1.91 -3.94 20.65
CA PRO A 104 2.35 -4.11 19.28
C PRO A 104 1.76 -3.07 18.32
N GLY A 105 2.60 -2.51 17.45
CA GLY A 105 2.22 -1.46 16.50
C GLY A 105 1.97 -1.98 15.09
N VAL A 106 0.97 -1.41 14.41
CA VAL A 106 0.73 -1.60 12.98
C VAL A 106 0.46 -0.25 12.35
N MET A 107 1.19 0.10 11.30
CA MET A 107 0.88 1.24 10.47
C MET A 107 0.07 0.78 9.27
N ARG A 108 -1.03 1.46 9.01
CA ARG A 108 -1.84 1.26 7.82
C ARG A 108 -1.84 2.52 6.99
N ALA A 109 -1.53 2.42 5.70
CA ALA A 109 -1.79 3.51 4.76
C ALA A 109 -3.04 3.20 3.92
N SER A 110 -3.74 4.24 3.48
CA SER A 110 -4.90 4.15 2.59
C SER A 110 -5.00 5.41 1.73
N VAL A 111 -5.65 5.32 0.57
CA VAL A 111 -5.85 6.48 -0.32
C VAL A 111 -7.22 7.09 -0.04
N GLU A 112 -7.27 8.38 0.26
CA GLU A 112 -8.52 9.13 0.47
C GLU A 112 -8.44 10.44 -0.33
N GLY A 113 -9.37 10.68 -1.25
CA GLY A 113 -9.37 11.90 -2.06
C GLY A 113 -8.13 12.07 -2.95
N GLY A 114 -7.46 10.97 -3.31
CA GLY A 114 -6.21 10.97 -4.09
C GLY A 114 -4.95 11.28 -3.27
N VAL A 115 -5.06 11.30 -1.94
CA VAL A 115 -3.94 11.51 -1.01
C VAL A 115 -3.69 10.24 -0.21
N LEU A 116 -2.43 9.90 0.02
CA LEU A 116 -2.05 8.79 0.90
C LEU A 116 -2.12 9.24 2.36
N HIS A 117 -2.94 8.56 3.16
CA HIS A 117 -3.05 8.78 4.60
C HIS A 117 -2.44 7.62 5.36
N CYS A 118 -1.54 7.90 6.29
CA CYS A 118 -0.84 6.92 7.10
C CYS A 118 -1.30 6.98 8.55
N ARG A 119 -1.75 5.86 9.11
CA ARG A 119 -2.31 5.77 10.45
C ARG A 119 -1.62 4.72 11.29
N LEU A 120 -1.25 5.07 12.52
CA LEU A 120 -0.60 4.16 13.45
C LEU A 120 -1.60 3.58 14.47
N TYR A 121 -1.62 2.25 14.57
CA TYR A 121 -2.50 1.51 15.44
C TYR A 121 -1.74 0.74 16.51
N ALA A 122 -2.24 0.77 17.74
CA ALA A 122 -1.89 -0.18 18.79
C ALA A 122 -2.78 -1.42 18.70
N LEU A 123 -2.19 -2.62 18.76
CA LEU A 123 -2.92 -3.88 18.85
C LEU A 123 -3.30 -4.16 20.31
N VAL A 124 -4.60 -4.13 20.60
CA VAL A 124 -5.13 -4.31 21.96
C VAL A 124 -5.78 -5.69 22.08
N LYS A 125 -5.42 -6.45 23.11
CA LYS A 125 -6.04 -7.75 23.40
C LYS A 125 -7.45 -7.55 23.96
N GLY A 126 -8.43 -8.30 23.47
CA GLY A 126 -9.81 -8.38 23.96
C GLY A 126 -10.38 -9.79 23.77
N ASP A 127 -11.67 -10.00 24.05
CA ASP A 127 -12.33 -11.30 23.82
C ASP A 127 -12.38 -11.67 22.32
N ASP A 128 -12.38 -10.66 21.44
CA ASP A 128 -12.11 -10.76 19.99
C ASP A 128 -10.65 -10.42 19.65
N GLY A 129 -9.70 -10.83 20.52
CA GLY A 129 -8.35 -10.25 20.64
C GLY A 129 -7.39 -10.36 19.46
N HIS A 130 -7.86 -10.69 18.26
CA HIS A 130 -7.11 -10.60 17.01
C HIS A 130 -7.57 -9.42 16.12
N SER A 131 -8.75 -8.85 16.32
CA SER A 131 -9.35 -7.85 15.40
C SER A 131 -9.35 -6.41 15.94
N ILE A 132 -9.10 -6.20 17.24
CA ILE A 132 -9.23 -4.88 17.85
C ILE A 132 -7.92 -4.09 17.72
N ARG A 133 -8.01 -2.97 16.98
CA ARG A 133 -6.95 -1.98 16.80
C ARG A 133 -7.41 -0.64 17.36
N GLN A 134 -6.52 0.08 18.04
CA GLN A 134 -6.77 1.44 18.52
C GLN A 134 -5.89 2.43 17.79
N LEU A 135 -6.47 3.46 17.17
CA LEU A 135 -5.72 4.56 16.55
C LEU A 135 -5.04 5.40 17.65
N ILE A 136 -3.74 5.64 17.49
CA ILE A 136 -2.94 6.38 18.49
C ILE A 136 -2.55 7.75 17.93
N GLU A 137 -1.88 7.79 16.79
CA GLU A 137 -1.46 9.03 16.11
C GLU A 137 -1.45 8.81 14.58
N GLU A 138 -1.72 9.88 13.82
CA GLU A 138 -1.59 9.90 12.36
C GLU A 138 -0.12 10.21 12.01
N ILE A 139 0.45 9.47 11.07
CA ILE A 139 1.82 9.69 10.57
C ILE A 139 1.70 10.59 9.34
N ASP A 140 2.60 11.57 9.24
CA ASP A 140 2.62 12.59 8.18
C ASP A 140 2.53 11.96 6.76
N PRO A 141 1.66 12.48 5.88
CA PRO A 141 1.46 11.97 4.52
C PRO A 141 2.70 11.98 3.62
N GLN A 142 3.77 12.71 3.97
CA GLN A 142 5.05 12.72 3.24
C GLN A 142 6.10 11.79 3.85
N LEU A 143 5.83 11.16 5.00
CA LEU A 143 6.85 10.64 5.90
C LEU A 143 7.11 9.13 5.77
N ILE A 144 6.82 8.56 4.60
CA ILE A 144 7.38 7.27 4.19
C ILE A 144 7.88 7.34 2.76
#